data_AF-A0A965G2W8-F1
#
_entry.id   AF-A0A965G2W8-F1
#
_cell.length_a   1.000
_cell.length_b   1.000
_cell.length_c   1.000
_cell.angle_alpha   90.00
_cell.angle_beta   90.00
_cell.angle_gamma   90.00
#
_symmetry.space_group_name_H-M   'P 1'
#
loop_
_entity.id
_entity.type
_entity.pdbx_description
1 polymer ?
#
loop_
_entity_poly.entity_id
_entity_poly.type
_entity_poly.pdbx_seq_one_letter_code
_entity_poly.pdbx_strand_id
1 'polypeptide(L)'
;MRRLAGAAGLWLALLASGWAGLQVYILEPAREDEAEELVLVERESRRDGTAVLVEPGGLERRVPEKRILARVTPAPGPGEKTNRETAVAAINALLEAKARAAALERTLQEEVEKWKKVLDAMPGQKNGESLAKARAELDEFLGHGLPQSHSPTFTYTEEELKQRLAVFAEARSRFPSLQEEIDQRSEPWRLEKAEMDAGKKKLEGRWLDPEEWEREKGARQKAAREAFLAKLEIPETSSVLVSQGILLAFVAAGLLGAFLGASFLFHGVLEIGRHRAWWKGTGWILAGLALVAVLVRAAGLATSEPANLETEGPGDAAAVEELFWRYAGEKKPFPRELRIGSADLNAWFGKRLRFSAPKVTEILVLSAESWKLGMQDGCLRLDRTGKLLGRKFVLRHEMTFHRSEQGEDVYRIEATLGKLPLPPALVIRSWNQWTGSIVKMTAAIGAAEHLSLERIENGAAVFSGN
;
A
#
# COMPACT_ATOMS: atom_id res chain seq x y z
N MET A 1 58.04 16.99 75.47
CA MET A 1 57.17 15.81 75.67
C MET A 1 55.84 16.08 76.42
N ARG A 2 55.59 17.25 77.04
CA ARG A 2 54.31 17.53 77.74
C ARG A 2 53.16 18.11 76.87
N ARG A 3 53.37 18.41 75.58
CA ARG A 3 52.36 19.08 74.72
C ARG A 3 51.66 18.19 73.68
N LEU A 4 52.19 17.01 73.34
CA LEU A 4 51.50 16.01 72.50
C LEU A 4 50.36 15.29 73.25
N ALA A 5 50.35 15.35 74.58
CA ALA A 5 49.29 14.77 75.42
C ALA A 5 47.93 15.50 75.26
N GLY A 6 47.94 16.78 74.86
CA GLY A 6 46.71 17.56 74.64
C GLY A 6 45.97 17.16 73.35
N ALA A 7 46.70 16.98 72.25
CA ALA A 7 46.12 16.56 70.97
C ALA A 7 45.57 15.13 71.03
N ALA A 8 46.32 14.19 71.63
CA ALA A 8 45.84 12.83 71.86
C ALA A 8 44.65 12.80 72.84
N GLY A 9 44.65 13.66 73.86
CA GLY A 9 43.57 13.80 74.83
C GLY A 9 42.27 14.34 74.23
N LEU A 10 42.36 15.30 73.29
CA LEU A 10 41.19 15.81 72.55
C LEU A 10 40.56 14.68 71.71
N TRP A 11 41.37 13.93 70.96
CA TRP A 11 40.89 12.77 70.17
C TRP A 11 40.42 11.58 71.02
N LEU A 12 40.92 11.41 72.24
CA LEU A 12 40.43 10.38 73.18
C LEU A 12 39.13 10.80 73.88
N ALA A 13 38.95 12.08 74.22
CA ALA A 13 37.67 12.60 74.72
C ALA A 13 36.57 12.52 73.65
N LEU A 14 36.97 12.66 72.39
CA LEU A 14 36.13 12.51 71.19
C LEU A 14 35.58 11.07 70.99
N LEU A 15 36.11 10.04 71.66
CA LEU A 15 35.59 8.67 71.58
C LEU A 15 34.36 8.38 72.46
N ALA A 16 33.99 9.28 73.39
CA ALA A 16 33.02 9.00 74.45
C ALA A 16 31.63 9.67 74.27
N SER A 17 31.44 10.60 73.33
CA SER A 17 30.20 11.38 73.17
C SER A 17 29.84 11.53 71.69
N GLY A 18 28.63 11.11 71.29
CA GLY A 18 28.15 11.07 69.90
C GLY A 18 28.27 12.40 69.13
N TRP A 19 28.38 12.31 67.79
CA TRP A 19 29.05 13.30 66.94
C TRP A 19 28.12 14.18 66.09
N ALA A 20 26.81 14.21 66.37
CA ALA A 20 25.87 14.94 65.53
C ALA A 20 26.12 16.47 65.57
N GLY A 21 26.81 17.00 64.55
CA GLY A 21 26.96 18.45 64.31
C GLY A 21 28.31 19.08 64.67
N LEU A 22 29.31 18.30 65.09
CA LEU A 22 30.64 18.83 65.46
C LEU A 22 31.63 18.81 64.27
N GLN A 23 32.39 19.89 64.09
CA GLN A 23 33.49 19.99 63.13
C GLN A 23 34.83 20.23 63.83
N VAL A 24 35.93 19.72 63.27
CA VAL A 24 37.28 19.97 63.79
C VAL A 24 37.97 21.02 62.94
N TYR A 25 38.47 22.07 63.57
CA TYR A 25 39.20 23.16 62.93
C TYR A 25 40.69 23.01 63.24
N ILE A 26 41.51 23.12 62.20
CA ILE A 26 42.96 23.13 62.34
C ILE A 26 43.42 24.58 62.18
N LEU A 27 44.08 25.09 63.20
CA LEU A 27 44.53 26.48 63.25
C LEU A 27 46.06 26.57 63.15
N GLU A 28 46.52 27.58 62.41
CA GLU A 28 47.92 27.99 62.38
C GLU A 28 48.34 28.48 63.78
N PRO A 29 49.54 28.13 64.26
CA PRO A 29 50.02 28.52 65.58
C PRO A 29 50.01 30.05 65.78
N ALA A 30 49.75 30.51 67.00
CA ALA A 30 49.67 31.93 67.30
C ALA A 30 51.06 32.60 67.38
N ARG A 31 52.13 31.80 67.53
CA ARG A 31 53.54 32.19 67.60
C ARG A 31 54.39 31.14 66.89
N GLU A 32 55.54 31.53 66.34
CA GLU A 32 56.42 30.64 65.55
C GLU A 32 56.99 29.44 66.35
N ASP A 33 56.94 29.49 67.68
CA ASP A 33 57.38 28.43 68.60
C ASP A 33 56.24 27.53 69.13
N GLU A 34 55.00 27.74 68.66
CA GLU A 34 53.83 26.96 69.03
C GLU A 34 53.47 25.92 67.96
N ALA A 35 52.85 24.81 68.38
CA ALA A 35 52.35 23.78 67.48
C ALA A 35 50.98 24.17 66.93
N GLU A 36 50.63 23.62 65.76
CA GLU A 36 49.29 23.69 65.17
C GLU A 36 48.21 23.27 66.18
N GLU A 37 47.10 24.00 66.22
CA GLU A 37 46.06 23.83 67.23
C GLU A 37 44.82 23.15 66.64
N LEU A 38 44.26 22.19 67.37
CA LEU A 38 43.02 21.51 67.02
C LEU A 38 41.89 22.03 67.92
N VAL A 39 40.84 22.55 67.29
CA VAL A 39 39.67 23.09 67.99
C VAL A 39 38.43 22.34 67.55
N LEU A 40 37.65 21.87 68.52
CA LEU A 40 36.35 21.26 68.28
C LEU A 40 35.27 22.34 68.26
N VAL A 41 34.49 22.40 67.19
CA VAL A 41 33.55 23.51 66.94
C VAL A 41 32.15 22.96 66.74
N GLU A 42 31.22 23.43 67.57
CA GLU A 42 29.79 23.14 67.50
C GLU A 42 29.07 24.13 66.58
N ARG A 43 29.49 25.39 66.58
CA ARG A 43 28.92 26.42 65.72
C ARG A 43 29.99 27.41 65.25
N GLU A 44 29.98 27.72 63.95
CA GLU A 44 30.77 28.80 63.36
C GLU A 44 29.84 30.00 63.07
N SER A 45 30.30 31.21 63.39
CA SER A 45 29.72 32.45 62.86
C SER A 45 30.82 33.31 62.26
N ARG A 46 30.58 33.92 61.10
CA ARG A 46 31.55 34.76 60.40
C ARG A 46 31.13 36.23 60.47
N ARG A 47 32.05 37.09 60.90
CA ARG A 47 31.90 38.55 60.85
C ARG A 47 33.24 39.18 60.50
N ASP A 48 33.25 40.02 59.47
CA ASP A 48 34.37 40.91 59.13
C ASP A 48 35.75 40.22 59.10
N GLY A 49 35.87 39.12 58.36
CA GLY A 49 37.14 38.38 58.18
C GLY A 49 37.63 37.60 59.42
N THR A 50 36.79 37.53 60.45
CA THR A 50 37.02 36.75 61.69
C THR A 50 35.95 35.67 61.82
N ALA A 51 36.38 34.44 62.08
CA ALA A 51 35.51 33.34 62.46
C ALA A 51 35.38 33.30 64.00
N VAL A 52 34.15 33.28 64.48
CA VAL A 52 33.81 32.99 65.87
C VAL A 52 33.48 31.50 65.95
N LEU A 53 34.38 30.74 66.58
CA LEU A 53 34.26 29.31 66.80
C LEU A 53 33.66 29.09 68.19
N VAL A 54 32.49 28.45 68.26
CA VAL A 54 31.86 28.07 69.52
C VAL A 54 32.27 26.63 69.83
N GLU A 55 33.04 26.44 70.90
CA GLU A 55 33.44 25.13 71.41
C GLU A 55 32.32 24.49 72.25
N PRO A 56 32.29 23.16 72.41
CA PRO A 56 31.31 22.50 73.26
C PRO A 56 31.35 23.06 74.69
N GLY A 57 30.20 23.48 75.20
CA GLY A 57 30.09 24.20 76.48
C GLY A 57 29.96 25.72 76.35
N GLY A 58 29.90 26.25 75.12
CA GLY A 58 29.56 27.65 74.84
C GLY A 58 30.72 28.64 74.91
N LEU A 59 31.96 28.15 74.98
CA LEU A 59 33.14 29.00 74.92
C LEU A 59 33.33 29.54 73.50
N GLU A 60 33.35 30.86 73.35
CA GLU A 60 33.59 31.50 72.06
C GLU A 60 35.06 31.85 71.88
N ARG A 61 35.62 31.42 70.75
CA ARG A 61 36.97 31.78 70.32
C ARG A 61 36.93 32.54 69.01
N ARG A 62 37.55 33.72 68.98
CA ARG A 62 37.65 34.56 67.78
C ARG A 62 38.98 34.31 67.08
N VAL A 63 38.92 33.84 65.84
CA VAL A 63 40.09 33.47 65.04
C VAL A 63 40.02 34.16 63.67
N PRO A 64 41.07 34.88 63.25
CA PRO A 64 41.15 35.40 61.87
C PRO A 64 40.99 34.25 60.86
N GLU A 65 40.20 34.43 59.80
CA GLU A 65 39.95 33.35 58.83
C GLU A 65 41.24 32.81 58.20
N LYS A 66 42.24 33.68 58.02
CA LYS A 66 43.56 33.32 57.47
C LYS A 66 44.32 32.30 58.33
N ARG A 67 44.01 32.22 59.64
CA ARG A 67 44.61 31.24 60.55
C ARG A 67 43.92 29.87 60.51
N ILE A 68 42.80 29.71 59.80
CA ILE A 68 42.13 28.40 59.67
C ILE A 68 42.76 27.65 58.49
N LEU A 69 43.61 26.67 58.80
CA LEU A 69 44.30 25.86 57.80
C LEU A 69 43.35 24.87 57.12
N ALA A 70 42.44 24.27 57.89
CA ALA A 70 41.44 23.33 57.38
C ALA A 70 40.21 23.23 58.31
N ARG A 71 39.08 22.84 57.70
CA ARG A 71 37.85 22.41 58.38
C ARG A 71 37.66 20.95 58.05
N VAL A 72 37.78 20.06 59.02
CA VAL A 72 37.72 18.61 58.79
C VAL A 72 36.56 17.98 59.53
N THR A 73 35.91 17.04 58.86
CA THR A 73 34.81 16.28 59.45
C THR A 73 35.37 14.98 60.02
N PRO A 74 35.20 14.71 61.31
CA PRO A 74 35.63 13.47 61.94
C PRO A 74 34.83 12.27 61.42
N ALA A 75 35.43 11.09 61.46
CA ALA A 75 34.78 9.86 61.03
C ALA A 75 33.59 9.53 61.96
N PRO A 76 32.44 9.11 61.41
CA PRO A 76 31.26 8.81 62.21
C PRO A 76 31.52 7.66 63.20
N GLY A 77 30.85 7.72 64.36
CA GLY A 77 30.93 6.67 65.37
C GLY A 77 30.24 5.37 64.93
N PRO A 78 30.47 4.24 65.64
CA PRO A 78 29.77 2.99 65.37
C PRO A 78 28.25 3.17 65.38
N GLY A 79 27.58 2.89 64.26
CA GLY A 79 26.11 2.99 64.12
C GLY A 79 25.59 4.32 63.56
N GLU A 80 26.43 5.33 63.37
CA GLU A 80 26.06 6.58 62.69
C GLU A 80 26.03 6.38 61.16
N LYS A 81 24.95 6.86 60.52
CA LYS A 81 24.77 6.75 59.06
C LYS A 81 25.38 7.95 58.36
N THR A 82 26.19 7.71 57.34
CA THR A 82 26.71 8.73 56.42
C THR A 82 26.64 8.24 54.97
N ASN A 83 26.73 9.14 54.00
CA ASN A 83 26.69 8.81 52.57
C ASN A 83 28.11 8.83 51.94
N ARG A 84 28.25 8.20 50.77
CA ARG A 84 29.54 8.00 50.09
C ARG A 84 30.18 9.32 49.66
N GLU A 85 29.38 10.27 49.18
CA GLU A 85 29.86 11.60 48.77
C GLU A 85 30.49 12.36 49.95
N THR A 86 29.84 12.32 51.11
CA THR A 86 30.35 12.93 52.35
C THR A 86 31.65 12.26 52.80
N ALA A 87 31.74 10.93 52.70
CA ALA A 87 32.96 10.19 53.05
C ALA A 87 34.14 10.55 52.15
N VAL A 88 33.93 10.63 50.83
CA VAL A 88 34.98 11.02 49.87
C VAL A 88 35.39 12.49 50.08
N ALA A 89 34.43 13.39 50.28
CA ALA A 89 34.71 14.80 50.57
C ALA A 89 35.52 14.97 51.87
N ALA A 90 35.17 14.23 52.93
CA ALA A 90 35.89 14.26 54.19
C ALA A 90 37.33 13.71 54.06
N ILE A 91 37.53 12.61 53.32
CA ILE A 91 38.88 12.08 53.03
C ILE A 91 39.73 13.12 52.29
N ASN A 92 39.18 13.75 51.26
CA ASN A 92 39.91 14.76 50.50
C ASN A 92 40.27 15.98 51.37
N ALA A 93 39.33 16.48 52.17
CA ALA A 93 39.59 17.58 53.11
C ALA A 93 40.68 17.23 54.14
N LEU A 94 40.71 15.98 54.63
CA LEU A 94 41.75 15.50 55.55
C LEU A 94 43.12 15.38 54.86
N LEU A 95 43.17 14.95 53.60
CA LEU A 95 44.42 14.88 52.82
C LEU A 95 44.96 16.27 52.48
N GLU A 96 44.09 17.22 52.14
CA GLU A 96 44.48 18.63 51.95
C GLU A 96 44.97 19.26 53.26
N ALA A 97 44.28 18.98 54.37
CA ALA A 97 44.71 19.41 55.70
C ALA A 97 46.09 18.84 56.06
N LYS A 98 46.33 17.56 55.77
CA LYS A 98 47.60 16.87 56.00
C LYS A 98 48.76 17.54 55.24
N ALA A 99 48.50 18.04 54.03
CA ALA A 99 49.51 18.75 53.24
C ALA A 99 49.86 20.14 53.81
N ARG A 100 48.98 20.75 54.61
CA ARG A 100 49.15 22.10 55.18
C ARG A 100 49.58 22.12 56.64
N ALA A 101 49.31 21.04 57.39
CA ALA A 101 49.54 20.93 58.82
C ALA A 101 50.47 19.75 59.13
N ALA A 102 51.79 19.97 58.95
CA ALA A 102 52.79 18.92 59.02
C ALA A 102 52.98 18.36 60.45
N ALA A 103 52.74 19.17 61.49
CA ALA A 103 52.87 18.70 62.87
C ALA A 103 51.74 17.72 63.27
N LEU A 104 50.64 17.70 62.53
CA LEU A 104 49.47 16.85 62.75
C LEU A 104 49.38 15.65 61.79
N GLU A 105 50.43 15.41 60.99
CA GLU A 105 50.43 14.41 59.92
C GLU A 105 49.92 13.03 60.36
N ARG A 106 50.46 12.51 61.47
CA ARG A 106 50.11 11.18 62.00
C ARG A 106 48.64 11.10 62.40
N THR A 107 48.13 12.13 63.06
CA THR A 107 46.75 12.19 63.54
C THR A 107 45.75 12.32 62.40
N LEU A 108 46.07 13.13 61.38
CA LEU A 108 45.24 13.25 60.18
C LEU A 108 45.25 11.96 59.34
N GLN A 109 46.39 11.27 59.27
CA GLN A 109 46.47 9.97 58.60
C GLN A 109 45.61 8.91 59.29
N GLU A 110 45.60 8.85 60.63
CA GLU A 110 44.73 7.93 61.39
C GLU A 110 43.24 8.17 61.07
N GLU A 111 42.83 9.44 60.92
CA GLU A 111 41.45 9.80 60.59
C GLU A 111 41.06 9.46 59.14
N VAL A 112 42.00 9.62 58.19
CA VAL A 112 41.83 9.15 56.81
C VAL A 112 41.61 7.64 56.77
N GLU A 113 42.37 6.86 57.54
CA GLU A 113 42.20 5.40 57.59
C GLU A 113 40.86 4.98 58.23
N LYS A 114 40.32 5.75 59.19
CA LYS A 114 38.96 5.52 59.70
C LYS A 114 37.90 5.78 58.63
N TRP A 115 37.99 6.91 57.92
CA TRP A 115 37.07 7.21 56.82
C TRP A 115 37.16 6.21 55.67
N LYS A 116 38.36 5.69 55.35
CA LYS A 116 38.53 4.60 54.37
C LYS A 116 37.80 3.33 54.82
N LYS A 117 37.96 2.92 56.08
CA LYS A 117 37.21 1.76 56.63
C LYS A 117 35.69 1.96 56.54
N VAL A 118 35.20 3.18 56.81
CA VAL A 118 33.79 3.53 56.65
C VAL A 118 33.37 3.46 55.18
N LEU A 119 34.19 3.99 54.26
CA LEU A 119 33.97 3.96 52.81
C LEU A 119 33.97 2.53 52.22
N ASP A 120 34.86 1.67 52.73
CA ASP A 120 34.99 0.26 52.34
C ASP A 120 33.83 -0.59 52.87
N ALA A 121 33.28 -0.23 54.03
CA ALA A 121 32.11 -0.87 54.62
C ALA A 121 30.77 -0.42 54.00
N MET A 122 30.76 0.66 53.21
CA MET A 122 29.56 1.07 52.48
C MET A 122 29.30 0.11 51.31
N PRO A 123 28.05 -0.32 51.08
CA PRO A 123 27.70 -1.05 49.88
C PRO A 123 28.08 -0.20 48.67
N GLY A 124 29.07 -0.66 47.90
CA GLY A 124 29.48 -0.03 46.66
C GLY A 124 28.29 0.10 45.71
N GLN A 125 28.32 1.12 44.85
CA GLN A 125 27.50 1.18 43.65
C GLN A 125 27.47 -0.22 43.04
N LYS A 126 26.29 -0.82 42.87
CA LYS A 126 26.11 -2.04 42.08
C LYS A 126 26.54 -1.74 40.64
N ASN A 127 27.84 -1.95 40.43
CA ASN A 127 28.61 -2.19 39.23
C ASN A 127 27.92 -1.83 37.90
N GLY A 128 28.33 -0.71 37.29
CA GLY A 128 28.03 -0.42 35.88
C GLY A 128 28.43 -1.58 34.94
N GLU A 129 29.46 -2.34 35.30
CA GLU A 129 29.87 -3.57 34.61
C GLU A 129 28.86 -4.73 34.76
N SER A 130 28.21 -4.88 35.93
CA SER A 130 27.15 -5.88 36.11
C SER A 130 25.87 -5.51 35.37
N LEU A 131 25.55 -4.20 35.28
CA LEU A 131 24.43 -3.70 34.49
C LEU A 131 24.70 -3.83 32.99
N ALA A 132 25.94 -3.56 32.55
CA ALA A 132 26.35 -3.78 31.16
C ALA A 132 26.27 -5.26 30.77
N LYS A 133 26.72 -6.16 31.66
CA LYS A 133 26.59 -7.61 31.45
C LYS A 133 25.12 -8.06 31.41
N ALA A 134 24.29 -7.58 32.33
CA ALA A 134 22.86 -7.87 32.32
C ALA A 134 22.15 -7.34 31.06
N ARG A 135 22.58 -6.20 30.52
CA ARG A 135 22.07 -5.66 29.25
C ARG A 135 22.45 -6.52 28.05
N ALA A 136 23.71 -6.97 27.98
CA ALA A 136 24.16 -7.86 26.93
C ALA A 136 23.41 -9.20 26.96
N GLU A 137 23.21 -9.78 28.16
CA GLU A 137 22.41 -11.00 28.34
C GLU A 137 20.93 -10.79 27.99
N LEU A 138 20.37 -9.60 28.25
CA LEU A 138 19.02 -9.23 27.83
C LEU A 138 18.90 -9.11 26.31
N ASP A 139 19.87 -8.46 25.64
CA ASP A 139 19.88 -8.32 24.19
C ASP A 139 19.98 -9.68 23.49
N GLU A 140 20.81 -10.60 24.00
CA GLU A 140 20.91 -11.97 23.51
C GLU A 140 19.60 -12.75 23.72
N PHE A 141 19.00 -12.66 24.92
CA PHE A 141 17.73 -13.31 25.24
C PHE A 141 16.60 -12.82 24.32
N LEU A 142 16.47 -11.50 24.16
CA LEU A 142 15.46 -10.90 23.29
C LEU A 142 15.74 -11.21 21.82
N GLY A 143 17.01 -11.25 21.38
CA GLY A 143 17.39 -11.61 20.01
C GLY A 143 16.97 -13.03 19.64
N HIS A 144 17.03 -13.97 20.59
CA HIS A 144 16.54 -15.34 20.39
C HIS A 144 15.01 -15.45 20.46
N GLY A 145 14.36 -14.73 21.38
CA GLY A 145 12.91 -14.78 21.56
C GLY A 145 12.11 -13.91 20.58
N LEU A 146 12.72 -12.89 19.99
CA LEU A 146 12.10 -11.92 19.07
C LEU A 146 12.93 -11.83 17.78
N PRO A 147 12.81 -12.81 16.87
CA PRO A 147 13.64 -12.88 15.66
C PRO A 147 13.44 -11.72 14.68
N GLN A 148 12.39 -10.91 14.87
CA GLN A 148 12.11 -9.72 14.07
C GLN A 148 11.80 -8.53 14.97
N SER A 149 12.45 -7.40 14.69
CA SER A 149 12.14 -6.11 15.32
C SER A 149 10.70 -5.66 15.03
N HIS A 150 10.18 -4.79 15.90
CA HIS A 150 8.85 -4.19 15.69
C HIS A 150 8.84 -3.37 14.40
N SER A 151 7.78 -3.54 13.61
CA SER A 151 7.53 -2.80 12.40
C SER A 151 6.11 -2.22 12.48
N PRO A 152 5.97 -0.88 12.48
CA PRO A 152 4.67 -0.25 12.59
C PRO A 152 3.80 -0.51 11.36
N THR A 153 4.35 -0.88 10.19
CA THR A 153 3.59 -1.17 8.97
C THR A 153 3.16 -2.62 8.86
N PHE A 154 3.76 -3.52 9.64
CA PHE A 154 3.42 -4.94 9.61
C PHE A 154 2.11 -5.21 10.36
N THR A 155 1.33 -6.19 9.87
CA THR A 155 0.08 -6.63 10.51
C THR A 155 0.37 -7.92 11.26
N TYR A 156 0.50 -7.82 12.57
CA TYR A 156 0.71 -8.98 13.46
C TYR A 156 -0.59 -9.70 13.75
N THR A 157 -0.54 -11.01 13.97
CA THR A 157 -1.68 -11.77 14.49
C THR A 157 -1.78 -11.66 16.01
N GLU A 158 -2.94 -12.02 16.58
CA GLU A 158 -3.14 -12.00 18.03
C GLU A 158 -2.20 -12.99 18.73
N GLU A 159 -2.02 -14.17 18.13
CA GLU A 159 -1.10 -15.21 18.61
C GLU A 159 0.36 -14.73 18.58
N GLU A 160 0.79 -14.07 17.50
CA GLU A 160 2.13 -13.50 17.40
C GLU A 160 2.39 -12.44 18.47
N LEU A 161 1.44 -11.52 18.69
CA LEU A 161 1.57 -10.49 19.73
C LEU A 161 1.60 -11.11 21.13
N LYS A 162 0.77 -12.12 21.40
CA LYS A 162 0.78 -12.85 22.69
C LYS A 162 2.12 -13.51 22.94
N GLN A 163 2.68 -14.21 21.96
CA GLN A 163 3.98 -14.87 22.07
C GLN A 163 5.10 -13.85 22.33
N ARG A 164 5.13 -12.75 21.57
CA ARG A 164 6.15 -11.70 21.73
C ARG A 164 6.07 -11.02 23.10
N LEU A 165 4.87 -10.75 23.60
CA LEU A 165 4.67 -10.17 24.94
C LEU A 165 5.01 -11.15 26.07
N ALA A 166 4.82 -12.46 25.86
CA ALA A 166 5.25 -13.48 26.82
C ALA A 166 6.78 -13.50 26.99
N VAL A 167 7.54 -13.32 25.90
CA VAL A 167 9.01 -13.18 25.96
C VAL A 167 9.43 -11.99 26.82
N PHE A 168 8.75 -10.84 26.69
CA PHE A 168 9.03 -9.68 27.54
C PHE A 168 8.64 -9.90 29.01
N ALA A 169 7.55 -10.64 29.28
CA ALA A 169 7.18 -11.02 30.64
C ALA A 169 8.23 -11.93 31.29
N GLU A 170 8.77 -12.89 30.54
CA GLU A 170 9.87 -13.75 30.98
C GLU A 170 11.15 -12.92 31.21
N ALA A 171 11.51 -12.03 30.28
CA ALA A 171 12.66 -11.13 30.44
C ALA A 171 12.56 -10.29 31.73
N ARG A 172 11.37 -9.77 32.06
CA ARG A 172 11.12 -8.99 33.29
C ARG A 172 11.38 -9.80 34.56
N SER A 173 11.06 -11.10 34.55
CA SER A 173 11.32 -12.00 35.67
C SER A 173 12.82 -12.34 35.81
N ARG A 174 13.54 -12.47 34.69
CA ARG A 174 14.94 -12.87 34.63
C ARG A 174 15.91 -11.72 34.89
N PHE A 175 15.54 -10.48 34.54
CA PHE A 175 16.38 -9.29 34.65
C PHE A 175 15.71 -8.18 35.49
N PRO A 176 15.56 -8.38 36.82
CA PRO A 176 14.84 -7.44 37.69
C PRO A 176 15.50 -6.06 37.82
N SER A 177 16.79 -5.93 37.49
CA SER A 177 17.51 -4.64 37.49
C SER A 177 17.30 -3.81 36.22
N LEU A 178 16.62 -4.33 35.19
CA LEU A 178 16.41 -3.68 33.89
C LEU A 178 14.93 -3.52 33.53
N GLN A 179 14.02 -3.55 34.50
CA GLN A 179 12.57 -3.55 34.23
C GLN A 179 12.10 -2.34 33.41
N GLU A 180 12.64 -1.15 33.68
CA GLU A 180 12.27 0.07 32.95
C GLU A 180 12.66 -0.01 31.46
N GLU A 181 13.84 -0.56 31.16
CA GLU A 181 14.31 -0.75 29.78
C GLU A 181 13.50 -1.82 29.04
N ILE A 182 13.16 -2.92 29.73
CA ILE A 182 12.26 -3.96 29.20
C ILE A 182 10.86 -3.38 28.96
N ASP A 183 10.39 -2.51 29.85
CA ASP A 183 9.08 -1.88 29.71
C ASP A 183 9.03 -0.95 28.49
N GLN A 184 10.05 -0.12 28.28
CA GLN A 184 10.19 0.74 27.09
C GLN A 184 10.27 -0.08 25.80
N ARG A 185 11.07 -1.16 25.77
CA ARG A 185 11.22 -2.00 24.56
C ARG A 185 9.97 -2.80 24.22
N SER A 186 9.13 -3.11 25.20
CA SER A 186 7.86 -3.83 25.00
C SER A 186 6.67 -2.91 24.70
N GLU A 187 6.81 -1.60 24.88
CA GLU A 187 5.74 -0.62 24.68
C GLU A 187 5.13 -0.66 23.27
N PRO A 188 5.90 -0.71 22.16
CA PRO A 188 5.32 -0.81 20.82
C PRO A 188 4.44 -2.05 20.65
N TRP A 189 4.86 -3.20 21.20
CA TRP A 189 4.11 -4.45 21.13
C TRP A 189 2.82 -4.41 21.98
N ARG A 190 2.86 -3.72 23.12
CA ARG A 190 1.68 -3.52 23.97
C ARG A 190 0.66 -2.60 23.32
N LEU A 191 1.10 -1.54 22.65
CA LEU A 191 0.23 -0.66 21.88
C LEU A 191 -0.46 -1.41 20.75
N GLU A 192 0.27 -2.22 19.99
CA GLU A 192 -0.31 -3.08 18.93
C GLU A 192 -1.40 -4.01 19.48
N LYS A 193 -1.14 -4.65 20.63
CA LYS A 193 -2.11 -5.52 21.28
C LYS A 193 -3.31 -4.75 21.80
N ALA A 194 -3.12 -3.59 22.42
CA ALA A 194 -4.20 -2.78 22.96
C ALA A 194 -5.16 -2.29 21.85
N GLU A 195 -4.62 -1.84 20.71
CA GLU A 195 -5.43 -1.41 19.57
C GLU A 195 -6.18 -2.58 18.92
N MET A 196 -5.55 -3.76 18.82
CA MET A 196 -6.20 -5.00 18.37
C MET A 196 -7.31 -5.44 19.33
N ASP A 197 -7.06 -5.42 20.64
CA ASP A 197 -8.03 -5.77 21.68
C ASP A 197 -9.19 -4.76 21.71
N ALA A 198 -8.96 -3.51 21.30
CA ALA A 198 -9.99 -2.49 21.08
C ALA A 198 -10.81 -2.71 19.79
N GLY A 199 -10.53 -3.78 19.03
CA GLY A 199 -11.24 -4.14 17.82
C GLY A 199 -10.88 -3.30 16.58
N LYS A 200 -9.83 -2.47 16.66
CA LYS A 200 -9.36 -1.70 15.51
C LYS A 200 -8.65 -2.61 14.51
N LYS A 201 -8.65 -2.18 13.24
CA LYS A 201 -7.99 -2.87 12.14
C LYS A 201 -6.86 -2.02 11.60
N LYS A 202 -5.74 -2.67 11.27
CA LYS A 202 -4.56 -2.00 10.75
C LYS A 202 -4.59 -1.91 9.24
N LEU A 203 -4.18 -0.77 8.70
CA LEU A 203 -3.98 -0.55 7.26
C LEU A 203 -2.73 0.31 7.06
N GLU A 204 -1.70 -0.23 6.41
CA GLU A 204 -0.43 0.45 6.08
C GLU A 204 0.21 1.19 7.28
N GLY A 205 0.07 0.61 8.47
CA GLY A 205 0.66 1.14 9.70
C GLY A 205 -0.19 2.10 10.50
N ARG A 206 -1.43 2.38 10.06
CA ARG A 206 -2.41 3.12 10.86
C ARG A 206 -3.49 2.19 11.41
N TRP A 207 -3.84 2.39 12.67
CA TRP A 207 -5.00 1.76 13.31
C TRP A 207 -6.26 2.55 12.98
N LEU A 208 -7.27 1.85 12.48
CA LEU A 208 -8.55 2.40 12.07
C LEU A 208 -9.67 1.70 12.83
N ASP A 209 -10.69 2.45 13.19
CA ASP A 209 -11.93 1.86 13.67
C ASP A 209 -12.57 1.01 12.57
N PRO A 210 -13.38 -0.01 12.90
CA PRO A 210 -13.97 -0.90 11.90
C PRO A 210 -14.72 -0.19 10.78
N GLU A 211 -15.50 0.85 11.11
CA GLU A 211 -16.24 1.65 10.12
C GLU A 211 -15.30 2.44 9.19
N GLU A 212 -14.26 3.05 9.76
CA GLU A 212 -13.26 3.79 8.98
C GLU A 212 -12.47 2.86 8.07
N TRP A 213 -12.12 1.67 8.57
CA TRP A 213 -11.42 0.65 7.81
C TRP A 213 -12.24 0.16 6.61
N GLU A 214 -13.53 -0.15 6.82
CA GLU A 214 -14.42 -0.56 5.71
C GLU A 214 -14.61 0.59 4.71
N ARG A 215 -14.74 1.84 5.18
CA ARG A 215 -14.84 3.02 4.32
C ARG A 215 -13.58 3.21 3.46
N GLU A 216 -12.40 3.12 4.05
CA GLU A 216 -11.14 3.28 3.32
C GLU A 216 -10.87 2.14 2.35
N LYS A 217 -11.13 0.90 2.78
CA LYS A 217 -11.04 -0.27 1.91
C LYS A 217 -12.01 -0.14 0.73
N GLY A 218 -13.26 0.26 0.99
CA GLY A 218 -14.25 0.52 -0.06
C GLY A 218 -13.84 1.63 -1.02
N ALA A 219 -13.31 2.74 -0.50
CA ALA A 219 -12.80 3.84 -1.31
C ALA A 219 -11.62 3.40 -2.20
N ARG A 220 -10.68 2.62 -1.65
CA ARG A 220 -9.55 2.06 -2.39
C ARG A 220 -9.99 1.06 -3.45
N GLN A 221 -10.93 0.17 -3.13
CA GLN A 221 -11.48 -0.78 -4.11
C GLN A 221 -12.21 -0.05 -5.22
N LYS A 222 -12.99 0.99 -4.90
CA LYS A 222 -13.64 1.85 -5.89
C LYS A 222 -12.61 2.57 -6.79
N ALA A 223 -11.58 3.16 -6.22
CA ALA A 223 -10.51 3.82 -6.97
C ALA A 223 -9.74 2.82 -7.86
N ALA A 224 -9.44 1.62 -7.35
CA ALA A 224 -8.80 0.56 -8.12
C ALA A 224 -9.69 0.08 -9.27
N ARG A 225 -11.00 -0.07 -9.03
CA ARG A 225 -12.00 -0.39 -10.06
C ARG A 225 -12.06 0.70 -11.12
N GLU A 226 -12.18 1.96 -10.73
CA GLU A 226 -12.23 3.09 -11.68
C GLU A 226 -10.94 3.16 -12.51
N ALA A 227 -9.78 2.99 -11.87
CA ALA A 227 -8.49 2.94 -12.57
C ALA A 227 -8.40 1.74 -13.54
N PHE A 228 -8.91 0.58 -13.16
CA PHE A 228 -8.99 -0.59 -14.04
C PHE A 228 -9.93 -0.35 -15.22
N LEU A 229 -11.14 0.16 -14.97
CA LEU A 229 -12.13 0.47 -16.01
C LEU A 229 -11.70 1.62 -16.93
N ALA A 230 -10.78 2.47 -16.48
CA ALA A 230 -10.13 3.50 -17.29
C ALA A 230 -8.99 2.93 -18.17
N LYS A 231 -8.31 1.86 -17.72
CA LYS A 231 -7.35 1.10 -18.54
C LYS A 231 -8.01 0.29 -19.65
N LEU A 232 -9.32 0.02 -19.53
CA LEU A 232 -10.08 -0.47 -20.67
C LEU A 232 -10.07 0.61 -21.74
N GLU A 233 -9.13 0.48 -22.69
CA GLU A 233 -9.04 1.39 -23.82
C GLU A 233 -10.39 1.48 -24.51
N ILE A 234 -10.74 2.70 -24.91
CA ILE A 234 -11.87 2.90 -25.81
C ILE A 234 -11.47 2.25 -27.14
N PRO A 235 -12.09 1.13 -27.50
CA PRO A 235 -11.63 0.36 -28.64
C PRO A 235 -12.02 1.10 -29.92
N GLU A 236 -11.01 1.59 -30.63
CA GLU A 236 -11.19 2.17 -31.95
C GLU A 236 -11.53 1.08 -32.96
N THR A 237 -12.81 1.03 -33.31
CA THR A 237 -13.29 0.16 -34.38
C THR A 237 -13.15 0.86 -35.72
N SER A 238 -12.90 0.07 -36.77
CA SER A 238 -12.85 0.60 -38.13
C SER A 238 -14.16 1.32 -38.47
N SER A 239 -14.01 2.55 -38.95
CA SER A 239 -15.09 3.35 -39.55
C SER A 239 -15.79 2.64 -40.70
N VAL A 240 -15.12 1.72 -41.39
CA VAL A 240 -15.61 1.18 -42.68
C VAL A 240 -16.30 -0.17 -42.49
N LEU A 241 -17.57 -0.27 -42.88
CA LEU A 241 -18.34 -1.53 -42.86
C LEU A 241 -17.80 -2.59 -43.82
N VAL A 242 -17.39 -2.17 -45.02
CA VAL A 242 -16.85 -3.03 -46.10
C VAL A 242 -15.73 -2.29 -46.82
N SER A 243 -14.60 -2.95 -47.09
CA SER A 243 -13.45 -2.28 -47.71
C SER A 243 -13.80 -1.62 -49.05
N GLN A 244 -13.20 -0.48 -49.33
CA GLN A 244 -13.51 0.32 -50.52
C GLN A 244 -13.26 -0.40 -51.83
N GLY A 245 -12.20 -1.20 -51.94
CA GLY A 245 -11.91 -1.95 -53.17
C GLY A 245 -13.05 -2.90 -53.55
N ILE A 246 -13.71 -3.49 -52.55
CA ILE A 246 -14.89 -4.32 -52.76
C ILE A 246 -16.06 -3.47 -53.22
N LEU A 247 -16.35 -2.36 -52.53
CA LEU A 247 -17.44 -1.47 -52.92
C LEU A 247 -17.27 -0.97 -54.36
N LEU A 248 -16.06 -0.53 -54.71
CA LEU A 248 -15.70 -0.09 -56.05
C LEU A 248 -15.87 -1.19 -57.09
N ALA A 249 -15.48 -2.43 -56.78
CA ALA A 249 -15.71 -3.57 -57.66
C ALA A 249 -17.21 -3.83 -57.89
N PHE A 250 -18.04 -3.72 -56.85
CA PHE A 250 -19.49 -3.85 -56.98
C PHE A 250 -20.12 -2.70 -57.78
N VAL A 251 -19.67 -1.47 -57.55
CA VAL A 251 -20.11 -0.30 -58.34
C VAL A 251 -19.69 -0.45 -59.80
N ALA A 252 -18.44 -0.85 -60.07
CA ALA A 252 -17.94 -1.07 -61.42
C ALA A 252 -18.69 -2.21 -62.13
N ALA A 253 -18.94 -3.33 -61.45
CA ALA A 253 -19.75 -4.43 -61.98
C ALA A 253 -21.20 -3.99 -62.25
N GLY A 254 -21.78 -3.18 -61.36
CA GLY A 254 -23.11 -2.61 -61.55
C GLY A 254 -23.20 -1.66 -62.74
N LEU A 255 -22.19 -0.79 -62.93
CA LEU A 255 -22.09 0.12 -64.07
C LEU A 255 -21.88 -0.65 -65.39
N LEU A 256 -21.01 -1.66 -65.39
CA LEU A 256 -20.82 -2.54 -66.54
C LEU A 256 -22.12 -3.27 -66.89
N GLY A 257 -22.81 -3.79 -65.88
CA GLY A 257 -24.13 -4.39 -66.06
C GLY A 257 -25.11 -3.38 -66.67
N ALA A 258 -25.25 -2.20 -66.10
CA ALA A 258 -26.15 -1.17 -66.61
C ALA A 258 -25.83 -0.79 -68.07
N PHE A 259 -24.55 -0.67 -68.40
CA PHE A 259 -24.08 -0.42 -69.77
C PHE A 259 -24.45 -1.57 -70.71
N LEU A 260 -24.21 -2.83 -70.33
CA LEU A 260 -24.59 -4.00 -71.12
C LEU A 260 -26.11 -4.08 -71.31
N GLY A 261 -26.89 -3.82 -70.25
CA GLY A 261 -28.34 -3.76 -70.31
C GLY A 261 -28.84 -2.70 -71.30
N ALA A 262 -28.30 -1.47 -71.21
CA ALA A 262 -28.61 -0.39 -72.14
C ALA A 262 -28.17 -0.71 -73.59
N SER A 263 -27.01 -1.35 -73.76
CA SER A 263 -26.48 -1.79 -75.06
C SER A 263 -27.41 -2.83 -75.70
N PHE A 264 -27.86 -3.84 -74.94
CA PHE A 264 -28.82 -4.83 -75.44
C PHE A 264 -30.17 -4.19 -75.81
N LEU A 265 -30.67 -3.25 -75.02
CA LEU A 265 -31.90 -2.51 -75.35
C LEU A 265 -31.72 -1.72 -76.66
N PHE A 266 -30.62 -1.00 -76.81
CA PHE A 266 -30.31 -0.21 -78.00
C PHE A 266 -30.17 -1.08 -79.26
N HIS A 267 -29.37 -2.16 -79.19
CA HIS A 267 -29.23 -3.10 -80.29
C HIS A 267 -30.54 -3.80 -80.63
N GLY A 268 -31.37 -4.11 -79.64
CA GLY A 268 -32.68 -4.69 -79.86
C GLY A 268 -33.62 -3.76 -80.64
N VAL A 269 -33.67 -2.47 -80.27
CA VAL A 269 -34.44 -1.46 -81.01
C VAL A 269 -33.91 -1.28 -82.44
N LEU A 270 -32.58 -1.23 -82.62
CA LEU A 270 -31.97 -1.14 -83.94
C LEU A 270 -32.27 -2.35 -84.82
N GLU A 271 -32.22 -3.56 -84.27
CA GLU A 271 -32.46 -4.80 -85.02
C GLU A 271 -33.93 -4.90 -85.49
N ILE A 272 -34.87 -4.42 -84.67
CA ILE A 272 -36.29 -4.30 -85.04
C ILE A 272 -36.48 -3.21 -86.10
N GLY A 273 -36.00 -2.00 -85.86
CA GLY A 273 -36.29 -0.84 -86.70
C GLY A 273 -35.52 -0.81 -88.02
N ARG A 274 -34.22 -1.12 -87.99
CA ARG A 274 -33.32 -1.02 -89.16
C ARG A 274 -33.21 -2.33 -89.94
N HIS A 275 -33.10 -3.46 -89.24
CA HIS A 275 -32.84 -4.76 -89.87
C HIS A 275 -34.11 -5.59 -90.09
N ARG A 276 -35.27 -5.13 -89.60
CA ARG A 276 -36.58 -5.81 -89.65
C ARG A 276 -36.52 -7.25 -89.09
N ALA A 277 -35.52 -7.57 -88.27
CA ALA A 277 -35.32 -8.89 -87.68
C ALA A 277 -35.95 -8.92 -86.28
N TRP A 278 -37.29 -8.94 -86.26
CA TRP A 278 -38.08 -8.74 -85.05
C TRP A 278 -37.76 -9.73 -83.92
N TRP A 279 -37.48 -11.00 -84.25
CA TRP A 279 -37.19 -12.03 -83.25
C TRP A 279 -35.83 -11.84 -82.57
N LYS A 280 -34.79 -11.45 -83.33
CA LYS A 280 -33.45 -11.14 -82.79
C LYS A 280 -33.51 -9.91 -81.90
N GLY A 281 -34.17 -8.86 -82.38
CA GLY A 281 -34.29 -7.63 -81.61
C GLY A 281 -35.12 -7.79 -80.34
N THR A 282 -36.19 -8.60 -80.37
CA THR A 282 -36.95 -8.98 -79.18
C THR A 282 -36.07 -9.75 -78.18
N GLY A 283 -35.24 -10.69 -78.65
CA GLY A 283 -34.29 -11.41 -77.81
C GLY A 283 -33.31 -10.49 -77.09
N TRP A 284 -32.74 -9.51 -77.81
CA TRP A 284 -31.87 -8.49 -77.20
C TRP A 284 -32.60 -7.62 -76.17
N ILE A 285 -33.82 -7.16 -76.48
CA ILE A 285 -34.61 -6.36 -75.53
C ILE A 285 -34.88 -7.15 -74.25
N LEU A 286 -35.29 -8.41 -74.37
CA LEU A 286 -35.56 -9.27 -73.21
C LEU A 286 -34.30 -9.50 -72.36
N ALA A 287 -33.15 -9.71 -72.99
CA ALA A 287 -31.86 -9.83 -72.29
C ALA A 287 -31.50 -8.53 -71.55
N GLY A 288 -31.68 -7.38 -72.20
CA GLY A 288 -31.45 -6.06 -71.59
C GLY A 288 -32.38 -5.79 -70.42
N LEU A 289 -33.68 -6.05 -70.57
CA LEU A 289 -34.68 -5.90 -69.51
C LEU A 289 -34.40 -6.83 -68.32
N ALA A 290 -34.04 -8.10 -68.58
CA ALA A 290 -33.68 -9.04 -67.53
C ALA A 290 -32.49 -8.53 -66.71
N LEU A 291 -31.45 -8.03 -67.38
CA LEU A 291 -30.25 -7.53 -66.72
C LEU A 291 -30.56 -6.27 -65.88
N VAL A 292 -31.33 -5.33 -66.43
CA VAL A 292 -31.79 -4.14 -65.68
C VAL A 292 -32.65 -4.55 -64.47
N ALA A 293 -33.56 -5.51 -64.63
CA ALA A 293 -34.41 -5.99 -63.55
C ALA A 293 -33.60 -6.62 -62.40
N VAL A 294 -32.56 -7.40 -62.72
CA VAL A 294 -31.62 -7.96 -61.73
C VAL A 294 -30.90 -6.84 -60.97
N LEU A 295 -30.39 -5.83 -61.67
CA LEU A 295 -29.69 -4.70 -61.04
C LEU A 295 -30.61 -3.88 -60.13
N VAL A 296 -31.82 -3.56 -60.60
CA VAL A 296 -32.84 -2.85 -59.80
C VAL A 296 -33.23 -3.66 -58.57
N ARG A 297 -33.43 -4.97 -58.73
CA ARG A 297 -33.76 -5.87 -57.61
C ARG A 297 -32.63 -5.95 -56.59
N ALA A 298 -31.38 -6.08 -57.04
CA ALA A 298 -30.21 -6.12 -56.17
C ALA A 298 -30.05 -4.81 -55.37
N ALA A 299 -30.21 -3.66 -56.03
CA ALA A 299 -30.18 -2.34 -55.37
C ALA A 299 -31.32 -2.19 -54.35
N GLY A 300 -32.53 -2.65 -54.69
CA GLY A 300 -33.69 -2.67 -53.79
C GLY A 300 -33.45 -3.54 -52.55
N LEU A 301 -32.86 -4.73 -52.73
CA LEU A 301 -32.51 -5.61 -51.61
C LEU A 301 -31.41 -5.02 -50.72
N ALA A 302 -30.37 -4.42 -51.32
CA ALA A 302 -29.26 -3.81 -50.59
C ALA A 302 -29.70 -2.64 -49.70
N THR A 303 -30.73 -1.90 -50.14
CA THR A 303 -31.28 -0.73 -49.43
C THR A 303 -32.47 -1.06 -48.53
N SER A 304 -32.97 -2.29 -48.58
CA SER A 304 -34.08 -2.73 -47.72
C SER A 304 -33.60 -2.94 -46.29
N GLU A 305 -34.35 -2.44 -45.31
CA GLU A 305 -34.06 -2.72 -43.91
C GLU A 305 -34.29 -4.20 -43.58
N PRO A 306 -33.34 -4.87 -42.90
CA PRO A 306 -33.52 -6.24 -42.42
C PRO A 306 -34.50 -6.26 -41.24
N ALA A 307 -35.00 -7.45 -40.86
CA ALA A 307 -35.90 -7.60 -39.72
C ALA A 307 -35.26 -7.04 -38.43
N ASN A 308 -35.99 -6.32 -37.59
CA ASN A 308 -35.41 -5.72 -36.39
C ASN A 308 -34.80 -6.77 -35.45
N LEU A 309 -33.66 -6.45 -34.85
CA LEU A 309 -33.14 -7.23 -33.72
C LEU A 309 -34.01 -6.96 -32.50
N GLU A 310 -34.70 -8.00 -32.04
CA GLU A 310 -35.33 -8.04 -30.73
C GLU A 310 -34.24 -8.03 -29.67
N THR A 311 -34.30 -7.05 -28.77
CA THR A 311 -33.43 -6.96 -27.60
C THR A 311 -34.32 -6.98 -26.38
N GLU A 312 -33.99 -7.84 -25.43
CA GLU A 312 -34.71 -8.01 -24.17
C GLU A 312 -34.51 -6.77 -23.27
N GLY A 313 -35.34 -5.75 -23.49
CA GLY A 313 -35.41 -4.58 -22.60
C GLY A 313 -34.14 -3.69 -22.57
N PRO A 314 -34.10 -2.73 -21.61
CA PRO A 314 -32.92 -1.92 -21.37
C PRO A 314 -31.86 -2.74 -20.62
N GLY A 315 -30.66 -2.85 -21.18
CA GLY A 315 -29.52 -3.50 -20.53
C GLY A 315 -28.71 -2.58 -19.62
N ASP A 316 -27.86 -3.16 -18.79
CA ASP A 316 -26.97 -2.45 -17.88
C ASP A 316 -25.49 -2.63 -18.24
N ALA A 317 -24.87 -1.55 -18.73
CA ALA A 317 -23.44 -1.53 -19.03
C ALA A 317 -22.57 -1.79 -17.78
N ALA A 318 -23.05 -1.42 -16.59
CA ALA A 318 -22.32 -1.60 -15.33
C ALA A 318 -22.25 -3.08 -14.94
N ALA A 319 -23.23 -3.91 -15.32
CA ALA A 319 -23.19 -5.35 -15.10
C ALA A 319 -22.01 -6.00 -15.84
N VAL A 320 -21.76 -5.61 -17.09
CA VAL A 320 -20.59 -6.08 -17.86
C VAL A 320 -19.28 -5.58 -17.24
N GLU A 321 -19.22 -4.30 -16.84
CA GLU A 321 -18.03 -3.73 -16.18
C GLU A 321 -17.74 -4.41 -14.82
N GLU A 322 -18.76 -4.81 -14.07
CA GLU A 322 -18.63 -5.57 -12.82
C GLU A 322 -18.07 -6.97 -13.08
N LEU A 323 -18.55 -7.66 -14.13
CA LEU A 323 -17.99 -8.96 -14.52
C LEU A 323 -16.49 -8.83 -14.85
N PHE A 324 -16.10 -7.82 -15.62
CA PHE A 324 -14.69 -7.58 -15.92
C PHE A 324 -13.88 -7.24 -14.68
N TRP A 325 -14.38 -6.40 -13.79
CA TRP A 325 -13.70 -6.08 -12.54
C TRP A 325 -13.54 -7.32 -11.66
N ARG A 326 -14.61 -8.08 -11.42
CA ARG A 326 -14.61 -9.23 -10.52
C ARG A 326 -13.64 -10.31 -10.94
N TYR A 327 -13.50 -10.59 -12.24
CA TYR A 327 -12.67 -11.70 -12.71
C TYR A 327 -11.27 -11.24 -13.15
N ALA A 328 -11.16 -10.18 -13.94
CA ALA A 328 -9.86 -9.69 -14.41
C ALA A 328 -9.21 -8.71 -13.42
N GLY A 329 -9.99 -7.77 -12.86
CA GLY A 329 -9.48 -6.77 -11.91
C GLY A 329 -9.08 -7.36 -10.55
N GLU A 330 -9.96 -8.15 -9.95
CA GLU A 330 -9.72 -8.84 -8.67
C GLU A 330 -8.98 -10.17 -8.83
N LYS A 331 -8.71 -10.61 -10.07
CA LYS A 331 -8.03 -11.87 -10.41
C LYS A 331 -8.71 -13.10 -9.79
N LYS A 332 -10.04 -13.08 -9.68
CA LYS A 332 -10.81 -14.26 -9.25
C LYS A 332 -10.92 -15.25 -10.42
N PRO A 333 -10.93 -16.57 -10.13
CA PRO A 333 -11.18 -17.55 -11.17
C PRO A 333 -12.55 -17.32 -11.81
N PHE A 334 -12.63 -17.52 -13.13
CA PHE A 334 -13.90 -17.51 -13.84
C PHE A 334 -14.82 -18.60 -13.29
N PRO A 335 -16.14 -18.36 -13.26
CA PRO A 335 -17.09 -19.40 -12.87
C PRO A 335 -17.12 -20.49 -13.95
N ARG A 336 -17.60 -21.69 -13.59
CA ARG A 336 -17.79 -22.78 -14.55
C ARG A 336 -18.69 -22.37 -15.72
N GLU A 337 -19.70 -21.56 -15.44
CA GLU A 337 -20.55 -20.95 -16.46
C GLU A 337 -20.65 -19.44 -16.20
N LEU A 338 -20.29 -18.65 -17.21
CA LEU A 338 -20.46 -17.21 -17.24
C LEU A 338 -21.53 -16.85 -18.28
N ARG A 339 -22.63 -16.27 -17.84
CA ARG A 339 -23.74 -15.87 -18.70
C ARG A 339 -23.70 -14.36 -18.94
N ILE A 340 -23.72 -13.95 -20.20
CA ILE A 340 -23.75 -12.53 -20.58
C ILE A 340 -24.91 -12.29 -21.56
N GLY A 341 -25.84 -11.43 -21.16
CA GLY A 341 -27.01 -11.08 -21.96
C GLY A 341 -26.70 -10.12 -23.11
N SER A 342 -27.44 -10.26 -24.20
CA SER A 342 -27.33 -9.36 -25.36
C SER A 342 -27.71 -7.91 -25.01
N ALA A 343 -28.67 -7.69 -24.11
CA ALA A 343 -29.07 -6.35 -23.66
C ALA A 343 -27.91 -5.61 -22.96
N ASP A 344 -27.25 -6.26 -22.00
CA ASP A 344 -26.13 -5.69 -21.24
C ASP A 344 -24.91 -5.43 -22.13
N LEU A 345 -24.59 -6.37 -23.03
CA LEU A 345 -23.54 -6.18 -24.03
C LEU A 345 -23.83 -5.00 -24.96
N ASN A 346 -25.08 -4.83 -25.41
CA ASN A 346 -25.46 -3.69 -26.23
C ASN A 346 -25.36 -2.36 -25.47
N ALA A 347 -25.77 -2.33 -24.20
CA ALA A 347 -25.61 -1.15 -23.35
C ALA A 347 -24.12 -0.80 -23.17
N TRP A 348 -23.29 -1.82 -22.93
CA TRP A 348 -21.84 -1.67 -22.82
C TRP A 348 -21.22 -1.19 -24.14
N PHE A 349 -21.59 -1.77 -25.28
CA PHE A 349 -21.17 -1.33 -26.60
C PHE A 349 -21.57 0.12 -26.87
N GLY A 350 -22.79 0.53 -26.53
CA GLY A 350 -23.25 1.91 -26.66
C GLY A 350 -22.40 2.89 -25.84
N LYS A 351 -22.02 2.50 -24.62
CA LYS A 351 -21.16 3.32 -23.74
C LYS A 351 -19.72 3.41 -24.26
N ARG A 352 -19.14 2.29 -24.73
CA ARG A 352 -17.70 2.12 -24.91
C ARG A 352 -17.22 2.12 -26.36
N LEU A 353 -18.00 1.64 -27.33
CA LEU A 353 -17.56 1.63 -28.73
C LEU A 353 -17.36 3.04 -29.24
N ARG A 354 -16.21 3.28 -29.88
CA ARG A 354 -15.99 4.45 -30.73
C ARG A 354 -15.54 3.97 -32.09
N PHE A 355 -16.02 4.67 -33.10
CA PHE A 355 -15.63 4.46 -34.48
C PHE A 355 -14.56 5.49 -34.81
N SER A 356 -13.41 5.05 -35.32
CA SER A 356 -12.36 5.98 -35.76
C SER A 356 -12.94 6.95 -36.79
N ALA A 357 -12.37 8.15 -36.90
CA ALA A 357 -12.75 9.05 -37.98
C ALA A 357 -12.40 8.41 -39.34
N PRO A 358 -13.25 8.56 -40.37
CA PRO A 358 -12.92 8.05 -41.69
C PRO A 358 -11.66 8.73 -42.22
N LYS A 359 -10.73 7.93 -42.77
CA LYS A 359 -9.48 8.46 -43.34
C LYS A 359 -9.78 9.19 -44.66
N VAL A 360 -8.94 10.16 -45.07
CA VAL A 360 -9.10 10.87 -46.36
C VAL A 360 -9.08 9.92 -47.55
N THR A 361 -8.37 8.80 -47.44
CA THR A 361 -8.38 7.72 -48.44
C THR A 361 -9.72 6.99 -48.54
N GLU A 362 -10.58 7.10 -47.52
CA GLU A 362 -11.90 6.48 -47.44
C GLU A 362 -12.95 7.33 -48.21
N ILE A 363 -12.73 7.56 -49.51
CA ILE A 363 -13.54 8.45 -50.39
C ILE A 363 -15.03 8.04 -50.58
N LEU A 364 -15.36 6.75 -50.46
CA LEU A 364 -16.73 6.20 -50.54
C LEU A 364 -17.09 5.54 -49.21
N VAL A 365 -17.74 6.28 -48.31
CA VAL A 365 -17.89 5.87 -46.92
C VAL A 365 -19.21 5.12 -46.72
N LEU A 366 -19.12 3.83 -46.38
CA LEU A 366 -20.09 3.12 -45.54
C LEU A 366 -19.59 3.21 -44.10
N SER A 367 -19.93 4.29 -43.39
CA SER A 367 -19.43 4.51 -42.03
C SER A 367 -20.21 3.66 -41.05
N ALA A 368 -19.58 2.79 -40.28
CA ALA A 368 -20.20 2.14 -39.13
C ALA A 368 -20.55 3.22 -38.09
N GLU A 369 -21.81 3.24 -37.66
CA GLU A 369 -22.33 4.19 -36.67
C GLU A 369 -22.69 3.50 -35.36
N SER A 370 -23.11 2.24 -35.42
CA SER A 370 -23.49 1.48 -34.24
C SER A 370 -23.39 -0.01 -34.50
N TRP A 371 -23.13 -0.75 -33.42
CA TRP A 371 -23.27 -2.21 -33.39
C TRP A 371 -24.45 -2.57 -32.51
N LYS A 372 -25.21 -3.57 -32.91
CA LYS A 372 -26.28 -4.16 -32.12
C LYS A 372 -26.19 -5.67 -32.25
N LEU A 373 -26.26 -6.36 -31.12
CA LEU A 373 -26.14 -7.80 -31.02
C LEU A 373 -27.46 -8.39 -30.55
N GLY A 374 -27.88 -9.49 -31.16
CA GLY A 374 -29.02 -10.31 -30.73
C GLY A 374 -28.54 -11.73 -30.47
N MET A 375 -29.01 -12.33 -29.38
CA MET A 375 -28.74 -13.73 -29.03
C MET A 375 -30.07 -14.46 -28.93
N GLN A 376 -30.19 -15.57 -29.64
CA GLN A 376 -31.33 -16.50 -29.59
C GLN A 376 -30.76 -17.92 -29.54
N ASP A 377 -31.59 -18.91 -29.22
CA ASP A 377 -31.13 -20.29 -29.07
C ASP A 377 -30.33 -20.78 -30.30
N GLY A 378 -29.06 -21.06 -30.09
CA GLY A 378 -28.12 -21.48 -31.15
C GLY A 378 -27.83 -20.41 -32.21
N CYS A 379 -28.17 -19.13 -32.00
CA CYS A 379 -27.99 -18.08 -33.00
C CYS A 379 -27.45 -16.78 -32.40
N LEU A 380 -26.36 -16.27 -32.97
CA LEU A 380 -25.83 -14.94 -32.72
C LEU A 380 -26.06 -14.07 -33.95
N ARG A 381 -26.78 -12.97 -33.78
CA ARG A 381 -26.95 -11.95 -34.82
C ARG A 381 -26.19 -10.69 -34.44
N LEU A 382 -25.51 -10.10 -35.40
CA LEU A 382 -24.84 -8.82 -35.27
C LEU A 382 -25.29 -7.90 -36.40
N ASP A 383 -25.91 -6.78 -36.04
CA ASP A 383 -26.17 -5.67 -36.94
C ASP A 383 -25.11 -4.59 -36.76
N ARG A 384 -24.39 -4.32 -37.85
CA ARG A 384 -23.58 -3.11 -37.96
C ARG A 384 -24.30 -2.13 -38.84
N THR A 385 -24.77 -1.05 -38.24
CA THR A 385 -25.48 0.01 -38.96
C THR A 385 -24.49 1.03 -39.44
N GLY A 386 -24.74 1.59 -40.62
CA GLY A 386 -23.99 2.72 -41.12
C GLY A 386 -24.72 3.56 -42.13
N LYS A 387 -24.01 4.52 -42.73
CA LYS A 387 -24.54 5.37 -43.80
C LYS A 387 -23.69 5.30 -45.05
N LEU A 388 -24.35 5.32 -46.20
CA LEU A 388 -23.77 5.52 -47.52
C LEU A 388 -24.61 6.57 -48.26
N LEU A 389 -23.98 7.67 -48.67
CA LEU A 389 -24.65 8.78 -49.36
C LEU A 389 -25.90 9.29 -48.60
N GLY A 390 -25.82 9.36 -47.27
CA GLY A 390 -26.92 9.80 -46.40
C GLY A 390 -28.04 8.77 -46.17
N ARG A 391 -27.99 7.61 -46.83
CA ARG A 391 -28.94 6.51 -46.59
C ARG A 391 -28.37 5.52 -45.58
N LYS A 392 -29.23 5.04 -44.68
CA LYS A 392 -28.90 4.02 -43.69
C LYS A 392 -28.76 2.65 -44.37
N PHE A 393 -27.73 1.91 -44.00
CA PHE A 393 -27.51 0.52 -44.40
C PHE A 393 -27.22 -0.32 -43.16
N VAL A 394 -27.59 -1.59 -43.22
CA VAL A 394 -27.33 -2.55 -42.15
C VAL A 394 -26.59 -3.74 -42.75
N LEU A 395 -25.40 -3.99 -42.23
CA LEU A 395 -24.65 -5.23 -42.46
C LEU A 395 -24.98 -6.18 -41.31
N ARG A 396 -25.77 -7.21 -41.62
CA ARG A 396 -26.12 -8.26 -40.66
C ARG A 396 -25.20 -9.44 -40.83
N HIS A 397 -24.64 -9.91 -39.73
CA HIS A 397 -24.01 -11.21 -39.62
C HIS A 397 -24.93 -12.12 -38.79
N GLU A 398 -25.17 -13.33 -39.28
CA GLU A 398 -25.88 -14.37 -38.56
C GLU A 398 -24.95 -15.57 -38.42
N MET A 399 -24.62 -15.91 -37.18
CA MET A 399 -23.86 -17.10 -36.84
C MET A 399 -24.80 -18.09 -36.19
N THR A 400 -24.98 -19.23 -36.82
CA THR A 400 -25.75 -20.34 -36.27
C THR A 400 -24.81 -21.40 -35.73
N PHE A 401 -25.02 -21.76 -34.47
CA PHE A 401 -24.30 -22.78 -33.75
C PHE A 401 -25.10 -24.08 -33.78
N HIS A 402 -24.48 -25.13 -34.31
CA HIS A 402 -25.04 -26.47 -34.31
C HIS A 402 -23.99 -27.46 -33.82
N ARG A 403 -24.39 -28.33 -32.88
CA ARG A 403 -23.58 -29.49 -32.52
C ARG A 403 -23.90 -30.62 -33.49
N SER A 404 -22.88 -31.14 -34.17
CA SER A 404 -23.04 -32.25 -35.10
C SER A 404 -23.44 -33.53 -34.36
N GLU A 405 -23.99 -34.51 -35.08
CA GLU A 405 -24.28 -35.85 -34.53
C GLU A 405 -23.02 -36.55 -33.98
N GLN A 406 -21.83 -36.12 -34.42
CA GLN A 406 -20.53 -36.61 -33.97
C GLN A 406 -19.98 -35.84 -32.76
N GLY A 407 -20.73 -34.85 -32.27
CA GLY A 407 -20.39 -34.06 -31.09
C GLY A 407 -19.50 -32.84 -31.36
N GLU A 408 -19.18 -32.55 -32.63
CA GLU A 408 -18.35 -31.42 -33.05
C GLU A 408 -19.18 -30.12 -33.16
N ASP A 409 -18.56 -29.00 -32.80
CA ASP A 409 -19.19 -27.68 -32.90
C ASP A 409 -19.04 -27.10 -34.31
N VAL A 410 -20.16 -26.94 -35.01
CA VAL A 410 -20.21 -26.41 -36.38
C VAL A 410 -20.80 -25.00 -36.35
N TYR A 411 -20.03 -24.05 -36.89
CA TYR A 411 -20.42 -22.65 -37.02
C TYR A 411 -20.74 -22.34 -38.48
N ARG A 412 -21.98 -21.93 -38.76
CA ARG A 412 -22.36 -21.37 -40.06
C ARG A 412 -22.48 -19.87 -39.92
N ILE A 413 -21.73 -19.13 -40.73
CA ILE A 413 -21.78 -17.66 -40.74
C ILE A 413 -22.35 -17.22 -42.09
N GLU A 414 -23.40 -16.42 -42.03
CA GLU A 414 -24.01 -15.75 -43.17
C GLU A 414 -23.95 -14.24 -42.97
N ALA A 415 -23.95 -13.47 -44.06
CA ALA A 415 -24.07 -12.03 -43.96
C ALA A 415 -24.95 -11.45 -45.07
N THR A 416 -25.71 -10.41 -44.71
CA THR A 416 -26.52 -9.64 -45.67
C THR A 416 -26.21 -8.16 -45.56
N LEU A 417 -26.22 -7.46 -46.69
CA LEU A 417 -26.30 -6.00 -46.75
C LEU A 417 -27.76 -5.64 -47.03
N GLY A 418 -28.46 -5.11 -46.02
CA GLY A 418 -29.92 -5.07 -46.05
C GLY A 418 -30.47 -6.49 -46.16
N LYS A 419 -31.22 -6.77 -47.23
CA LYS A 419 -31.73 -8.10 -47.58
C LYS A 419 -30.93 -8.80 -48.69
N LEU A 420 -29.83 -8.20 -49.17
CA LEU A 420 -28.99 -8.78 -50.21
C LEU A 420 -27.96 -9.74 -49.56
N PRO A 421 -27.95 -11.05 -49.88
CA PRO A 421 -26.94 -11.96 -49.38
C PRO A 421 -25.55 -11.60 -49.93
N LEU A 422 -24.54 -11.64 -49.06
CA LEU A 422 -23.17 -11.37 -49.45
C LEU A 422 -22.46 -12.63 -49.93
N PRO A 423 -21.54 -12.53 -50.91
CA PRO A 423 -20.69 -13.64 -51.30
C PRO A 423 -19.81 -14.13 -50.13
N PRO A 424 -19.47 -15.43 -50.06
CA PRO A 424 -18.71 -16.01 -48.95
C PRO A 424 -17.41 -15.28 -48.59
N ALA A 425 -16.65 -14.81 -49.60
CA ALA A 425 -15.42 -14.04 -49.38
C ALA A 425 -15.66 -12.76 -48.57
N LEU A 426 -16.81 -12.09 -48.77
CA LEU A 426 -17.18 -10.89 -48.01
C LEU A 426 -17.68 -11.23 -46.61
N VAL A 427 -18.42 -12.32 -46.47
CA VAL A 427 -18.88 -12.82 -45.17
C VAL A 427 -17.69 -13.02 -44.25
N ILE A 428 -16.69 -13.81 -44.69
CA ILE A 428 -15.49 -14.13 -43.92
C ILE A 428 -14.69 -12.86 -43.59
N ARG A 429 -14.42 -12.01 -44.59
CA ARG A 429 -13.63 -10.79 -44.37
C ARG A 429 -14.27 -9.86 -43.37
N SER A 430 -15.58 -9.63 -43.51
CA SER A 430 -16.32 -8.71 -42.64
C SER A 430 -16.55 -9.30 -41.25
N TRP A 431 -16.65 -10.63 -41.13
CA TRP A 431 -16.67 -11.34 -39.84
C TRP A 431 -15.32 -11.24 -39.11
N ASN A 432 -14.21 -11.50 -39.80
CA ASN A 432 -12.87 -11.41 -39.22
C ASN A 432 -12.53 -9.99 -38.74
N GLN A 433 -13.05 -8.97 -39.43
CA GLN A 433 -12.92 -7.58 -38.98
C GLN A 433 -13.67 -7.35 -37.66
N TRP A 434 -14.84 -7.96 -37.48
CA TRP A 434 -15.62 -7.87 -36.25
C TRP A 434 -14.94 -8.64 -35.10
N THR A 435 -14.60 -9.92 -35.32
CA THR A 435 -13.93 -10.74 -34.30
C THR A 435 -12.58 -10.16 -33.91
N GLY A 436 -11.78 -9.69 -34.87
CA GLY A 436 -10.50 -9.01 -34.60
C GLY A 436 -10.68 -7.72 -33.81
N SER A 437 -11.79 -7.01 -33.99
CA SER A 437 -12.11 -5.84 -33.18
C SER A 437 -12.49 -6.24 -31.75
N ILE A 438 -13.33 -7.27 -31.57
CA ILE A 438 -13.66 -7.81 -30.23
C ILE A 438 -12.41 -8.30 -29.51
N VAL A 439 -11.54 -9.06 -30.18
CA VAL A 439 -10.31 -9.56 -29.56
C VAL A 439 -9.45 -8.41 -29.05
N LYS A 440 -9.31 -7.32 -29.82
CA LYS A 440 -8.62 -6.12 -29.34
C LYS A 440 -9.32 -5.47 -28.15
N MET A 441 -10.67 -5.41 -28.16
CA MET A 441 -11.47 -4.89 -27.03
C MET A 441 -11.22 -5.68 -25.75
N THR A 442 -11.10 -7.00 -25.85
CA THR A 442 -11.00 -7.90 -24.71
C THR A 442 -9.55 -8.27 -24.37
N ALA A 443 -8.57 -7.85 -25.17
CA ALA A 443 -7.16 -8.15 -24.92
C ALA A 443 -6.66 -7.55 -23.60
N ALA A 444 -7.09 -6.33 -23.26
CA ALA A 444 -6.71 -5.66 -22.01
C ALA A 444 -7.18 -6.38 -20.74
N ILE A 445 -8.16 -7.28 -20.85
CA ILE A 445 -8.73 -8.04 -19.74
C ILE A 445 -8.33 -9.52 -19.75
N GLY A 446 -7.50 -9.96 -20.71
CA GLY A 446 -7.07 -11.36 -20.82
C GLY A 446 -8.20 -12.38 -21.05
N ALA A 447 -9.43 -11.91 -21.29
CA ALA A 447 -10.62 -12.77 -21.32
C ALA A 447 -10.58 -13.81 -22.46
N ALA A 448 -9.92 -13.48 -23.56
CA ALA A 448 -9.83 -14.37 -24.72
C ALA A 448 -8.97 -15.63 -24.48
N GLU A 449 -8.06 -15.62 -23.49
CA GLU A 449 -7.23 -16.78 -23.16
C GLU A 449 -7.94 -17.76 -22.21
N HIS A 450 -8.97 -17.27 -21.51
CA HIS A 450 -9.57 -17.99 -20.38
C HIS A 450 -11.05 -18.38 -20.59
N LEU A 451 -11.70 -17.88 -21.64
CA LEU A 451 -13.12 -18.13 -21.90
C LEU A 451 -13.34 -18.84 -23.24
N SER A 452 -14.10 -19.93 -23.21
CA SER A 452 -14.62 -20.61 -24.40
C SER A 452 -16.14 -20.41 -24.48
N LEU A 453 -16.68 -20.11 -25.66
CA LEU A 453 -18.13 -20.03 -25.87
C LEU A 453 -18.68 -21.46 -25.96
N GLU A 454 -19.57 -21.82 -25.03
CA GLU A 454 -20.18 -23.17 -24.98
C GLU A 454 -21.51 -23.23 -25.72
N ARG A 455 -22.38 -22.25 -25.46
CA ARG A 455 -23.73 -22.20 -26.05
C ARG A 455 -24.31 -20.79 -26.04
N ILE A 456 -25.36 -20.60 -26.84
CA ILE A 456 -26.19 -19.40 -26.84
C ILE A 456 -27.62 -19.86 -26.55
N GLU A 457 -28.19 -19.39 -25.46
CA GLU A 457 -29.51 -19.79 -25.00
C GLU A 457 -30.26 -18.61 -24.37
N ASN A 458 -31.55 -18.47 -24.67
CA ASN A 458 -32.46 -17.49 -24.07
C ASN A 458 -31.81 -16.10 -23.87
N GLY A 459 -31.46 -15.43 -24.98
CA GLY A 459 -30.97 -14.05 -24.92
C GLY A 459 -29.51 -13.86 -24.47
N ALA A 460 -28.79 -14.94 -24.15
CA ALA A 460 -27.45 -14.86 -23.55
C ALA A 460 -26.43 -15.84 -24.16
N ALA A 461 -25.17 -15.42 -24.15
CA ALA A 461 -24.03 -16.28 -24.41
C ALA A 461 -23.53 -16.88 -23.09
N VAL A 462 -23.25 -18.18 -23.10
CA VAL A 462 -22.71 -18.92 -21.97
C VAL A 462 -21.28 -19.33 -22.29
N PHE A 463 -20.34 -18.88 -21.46
CA PHE A 463 -18.92 -19.19 -21.58
C PHE A 463 -18.47 -20.14 -20.46
N SER A 464 -17.55 -21.05 -20.77
CA SER A 464 -16.80 -21.85 -19.80
C SER A 464 -15.42 -21.23 -19.55
N GLY A 465 -14.98 -21.29 -18.30
CA GLY A 465 -13.63 -20.87 -17.89
C GLY A 465 -12.65 -22.03 -17.88
N ASN A 466 -11.46 -21.85 -18.47
CA ASN A 466 -10.33 -22.79 -18.40
C ASN A 466 -9.28 -22.37 -17.37
#